data_AF-A0A918PDN5-F1
#
_entry.id   AF-A0A918PDN5-F1
#
_cell.length_a   1.000
_cell.length_b   1.000
_cell.length_c   1.000
_cell.angle_alpha   90.00
_cell.angle_beta   90.00
_cell.angle_gamma   90.00
#
_symmetry.space_group_name_H-M   'P 1'
#
loop_
_entity.id
_entity.type
_entity.pdbx_description
1 polymer ?
#
loop_
_entity_poly.entity_id
_entity_poly.type
_entity_poly.pdbx_seq_one_letter_code
_entity_poly.pdbx_strand_id
1 'polypeptide(L)'
;MRALPAFLIMAMIEGVFVFAVAWLANRLLRQTGRAARIRAMVIACTAWIAFLSGGYLLTGGSGALMEGMGLIIVLAAACVAGTLLATILWVSRG
;
A
#
# COMPACT_ATOMS: atom_id res chain seq x y z
N MET A 1 -2.84 -11.96 21.44
CA MET A 1 -1.58 -12.13 20.68
C MET A 1 -1.74 -12.82 19.31
N ARG A 2 -2.90 -13.42 18.96
CA ARG A 2 -3.10 -14.11 17.65
C ARG A 2 -3.32 -13.18 16.43
N ALA A 3 -3.53 -11.88 16.65
CA ALA A 3 -3.79 -10.91 15.58
C ALA A 3 -2.52 -10.44 14.84
N LEU A 4 -1.35 -10.52 15.48
CA LEU A 4 -0.08 -10.04 14.94
C LEU A 4 0.39 -10.80 13.68
N PRO A 5 0.30 -12.15 13.59
CA PRO A 5 0.65 -12.86 12.35
C PRO A 5 -0.34 -12.59 11.21
N ALA A 6 -1.64 -12.48 11.50
CA ALA A 6 -2.65 -12.14 10.48
C ALA A 6 -2.43 -10.72 9.92
N PHE A 7 -2.10 -9.76 10.79
CA PHE A 7 -1.75 -8.40 10.41
C PHE A 7 -0.52 -8.36 9.49
N LEU A 8 0.54 -9.11 9.81
CA LEU A 8 1.76 -9.18 8.98
C LEU A 8 1.49 -9.80 7.60
N ILE A 9 0.66 -10.85 7.53
CA ILE A 9 0.29 -11.47 6.25
C ILE A 9 -0.50 -10.50 5.39
N MET A 10 -1.48 -9.81 5.97
CA MET A 10 -2.28 -8.81 5.28
C MET A 10 -1.42 -7.63 4.80
N ALA A 11 -0.50 -7.15 5.63
CA ALA A 11 0.50 -6.14 5.28
C ALA A 11 1.37 -6.55 4.08
N MET A 12 1.81 -7.81 4.04
CA MET A 12 2.57 -8.32 2.92
C MET A 12 1.72 -8.37 1.65
N ILE A 13 0.47 -8.81 1.72
CA ILE A 13 -0.42 -8.88 0.55
C ILE A 13 -0.66 -7.49 -0.04
N GLU A 14 -0.98 -6.49 0.80
CA GLU A 14 -1.20 -5.12 0.31
C GLU A 14 0.09 -4.49 -0.22
N GLY A 15 1.21 -4.68 0.48
CA GLY A 15 2.52 -4.20 0.03
C GLY A 15 2.94 -4.80 -1.32
N VAL A 16 2.67 -6.09 -1.55
CA VAL A 16 2.93 -6.77 -2.83
C VAL A 16 2.04 -6.22 -3.94
N PHE A 17 0.77 -5.96 -3.66
CA PHE A 17 -0.16 -5.40 -4.64
C PHE A 17 0.30 -4.01 -5.11
N VAL A 18 0.59 -3.11 -4.16
CA VAL A 18 1.09 -1.76 -4.49
C VAL A 18 2.43 -1.83 -5.21
N PHE A 19 3.31 -2.76 -4.80
CA PHE A 19 4.57 -3.00 -5.50
C PHE A 19 4.37 -3.45 -6.95
N ALA A 20 3.48 -4.41 -7.20
CA ALA A 20 3.19 -4.91 -8.53
C ALA A 20 2.68 -3.79 -9.46
N VAL A 21 1.81 -2.93 -8.95
CA VAL A 21 1.30 -1.76 -9.69
C VAL A 21 2.42 -0.76 -9.99
N ALA A 22 3.25 -0.42 -9.01
CA ALA A 22 4.39 0.50 -9.21
C ALA A 22 5.46 -0.07 -10.15
N TRP A 23 5.70 -1.38 -10.11
CA TRP A 23 6.60 -2.08 -11.02
C TRP A 23 6.06 -2.10 -12.44
N LEU A 24 4.78 -2.45 -12.62
CA LEU A 24 4.13 -2.47 -13.92
C LEU A 24 4.09 -1.06 -14.53
N ALA A 25 3.78 -0.04 -13.74
CA ALA A 25 3.78 1.36 -14.17
C ALA A 25 5.17 1.79 -14.67
N ASN A 26 6.25 1.49 -13.95
CA ASN A 26 7.60 1.81 -14.40
C ASN A 26 7.99 1.05 -15.67
N ARG A 27 7.56 -0.21 -15.82
CA ARG A 27 7.81 -1.01 -17.01
C ARG A 27 7.10 -0.44 -18.24
N LEU A 28 5.85 0.00 -18.09
CA LEU A 28 5.06 0.62 -19.15
C LEU A 28 5.62 2.00 -19.53
N LEU A 29 6.05 2.79 -18.56
CA LEU A 29 6.62 4.12 -18.78
C LEU A 29 8.10 4.11 -19.20
N ARG A 30 8.72 2.92 -19.33
CA ARG A 30 10.15 2.72 -19.65
C ARG A 30 11.10 3.51 -18.74
N GLN A 31 10.69 3.74 -17.51
CA GLN A 31 11.45 4.52 -16.54
C GLN A 31 12.34 3.57 -15.71
N THR A 32 13.66 3.63 -15.89
CA THR A 32 14.61 2.71 -15.23
C THR A 32 15.33 3.31 -14.02
N GLY A 33 15.32 4.64 -13.88
CA GLY A 33 16.05 5.36 -12.84
C GLY A 33 15.51 5.13 -11.42
N ARG A 34 16.40 5.14 -10.42
CA ARG A 34 16.05 4.97 -9.00
C ARG A 34 14.99 5.98 -8.52
N ALA A 35 15.10 7.24 -8.96
CA ALA A 35 14.12 8.28 -8.64
C ALA A 35 12.73 8.02 -9.27
N ALA A 36 12.65 7.31 -10.39
CA ALA A 36 11.36 6.95 -10.99
C ALA A 36 10.70 5.79 -10.22
N ARG A 37 11.49 4.83 -9.75
CA ARG A 37 11.02 3.73 -8.89
C ARG A 37 10.40 4.24 -7.59
N ILE A 38 11.08 5.18 -6.92
CA ILE A 38 10.58 5.82 -5.70
C ILE A 38 9.29 6.60 -5.98
N ARG A 39 9.25 7.42 -7.03
CA ARG A 39 8.04 8.20 -7.39
C ARG A 39 6.85 7.30 -7.70
N ALA A 40 7.05 6.23 -8.47
CA ALA A 40 5.99 5.29 -8.76
C ALA A 40 5.42 4.64 -7.50
N MET A 41 6.29 4.32 -6.53
CA MET A 41 5.87 3.77 -5.25
C MET A 41 5.06 4.74 -4.41
N VAL A 42 5.52 5.98 -4.30
CA VAL A 42 4.79 7.03 -3.60
C VAL A 42 3.42 7.22 -4.23
N ILE A 43 3.34 7.32 -5.56
CA ILE A 43 2.07 7.50 -6.27
C ILE A 43 1.14 6.30 -6.06
N ALA A 44 1.64 5.07 -6.22
CA ALA A 44 0.84 3.86 -6.05
C ALA A 44 0.32 3.71 -4.61
N CYS A 45 1.15 4.01 -3.62
CA CYS A 45 0.76 3.97 -2.21
C CYS A 45 -0.28 5.07 -1.87
N THR A 46 -0.12 6.27 -2.44
CA THR A 46 -1.08 7.37 -2.26
C THR A 46 -2.42 7.04 -2.91
N ALA A 47 -2.40 6.46 -4.12
CA ALA A 47 -3.61 6.01 -4.82
C ALA A 47 -4.34 4.90 -4.05
N TRP A 48 -3.60 3.97 -3.43
CA TRP A 48 -4.17 2.93 -2.58
C TRP A 48 -4.91 3.50 -1.37
N ILE A 49 -4.29 4.45 -0.65
CA ILE A 49 -4.90 5.13 0.51
C ILE A 49 -6.15 5.90 0.08
N ALA A 50 -6.10 6.58 -1.06
CA ALA A 50 -7.25 7.30 -1.61
C ALA A 50 -8.39 6.35 -1.99
N PHE A 51 -8.07 5.18 -2.56
CA PHE A 51 -9.06 4.15 -2.87
C PHE A 51 -9.72 3.58 -1.62
N LEU A 52 -8.95 3.25 -0.58
CA LEU A 52 -9.48 2.79 0.71
C LEU A 52 -10.40 3.85 1.35
N SER A 53 -9.97 5.11 1.33
CA SER A 53 -10.75 6.22 1.89
C SER A 53 -12.04 6.48 1.09
N GLY A 54 -11.97 6.44 -0.24
CA GLY A 54 -13.13 6.58 -1.12
C GLY A 54 -14.10 5.41 -1.00
N GLY A 55 -13.59 4.18 -0.94
CA GLY A 55 -14.38 2.97 -0.71
C GLY A 55 -15.14 3.04 0.62
N TYR A 56 -14.49 3.55 1.67
CA TYR A 56 -15.12 3.78 2.97
C TYR A 56 -16.23 4.83 2.93
N LEU A 57 -16.03 5.93 2.21
CA LEU A 57 -17.06 6.96 2.05
C LEU A 57 -18.28 6.44 1.28
N LEU A 58 -18.07 5.57 0.30
CA LEU A 58 -19.12 5.00 -0.56
C LEU A 58 -19.94 3.90 0.11
N THR A 59 -19.37 3.13 1.05
CA THR A 59 -20.06 2.04 1.75
C THR A 59 -20.94 2.51 2.92
N GLY A 60 -21.05 3.82 3.13
CA GLY A 60 -21.88 4.41 4.17
C GLY A 60 -21.17 4.40 5.51
N GLY A 61 -20.54 5.52 5.86
CA GLY A 61 -19.91 5.77 7.17
C GLY A 61 -20.92 5.92 8.31
N SER A 62 -21.94 5.06 8.37
CA SER A 62 -23.06 5.15 9.31
C SER A 62 -23.03 3.96 10.26
N GLY A 63 -22.40 4.13 11.43
CA GLY A 63 -22.54 3.25 12.60
C GLY A 63 -21.24 2.67 13.17
N ALA A 64 -20.23 2.40 12.35
CA ALA A 64 -18.98 1.74 12.77
C ALA A 64 -17.74 2.66 12.76
N LEU A 65 -17.93 3.96 13.00
CA LEU A 65 -16.91 5.01 12.80
C LEU A 65 -15.58 4.77 13.53
N MET A 66 -15.56 4.04 14.66
CA MET A 66 -14.31 3.66 15.34
C MET A 66 -13.72 2.33 14.85
N GLU A 67 -14.55 1.34 14.48
CA GLU A 67 -14.05 0.02 14.06
C GLU A 67 -13.60 0.01 12.58
N GLY A 68 -14.37 0.65 11.68
CA GLY A 68 -14.04 0.72 10.26
C GLY A 68 -12.86 1.66 9.96
N MET A 69 -12.78 2.79 10.65
CA MET A 69 -11.65 3.71 10.51
C MET A 69 -10.37 3.13 11.12
N GLY A 70 -10.49 2.40 12.24
CA GLY A 70 -9.38 1.64 12.81
C GLY A 70 -8.83 0.61 11.82
N LEU A 71 -9.70 -0.13 11.13
CA LEU A 71 -9.31 -1.07 10.08
C LEU A 71 -8.58 -0.38 8.92
N ILE A 72 -9.06 0.78 8.46
CA ILE A 72 -8.41 1.53 7.37
C ILE A 72 -7.03 2.04 7.78
N ILE A 73 -6.88 2.54 9.00
CA ILE A 73 -5.58 2.98 9.51
C ILE A 73 -4.62 1.79 9.62
N VAL A 74 -5.11 0.64 10.09
CA VAL A 74 -4.35 -0.61 10.18
C VAL A 74 -3.93 -1.10 8.80
N LEU A 75 -4.83 -1.08 7.80
CA LEU A 75 -4.53 -1.43 6.40
C LEU A 75 -3.54 -0.46 5.78
N ALA A 76 -3.73 0.85 5.97
CA ALA A 76 -2.80 1.86 5.49
C ALA A 76 -1.41 1.70 6.11
N ALA A 77 -1.30 1.48 7.42
CA ALA A 77 -0.04 1.26 8.10
C ALA A 77 0.65 -0.04 7.64
N ALA A 78 -0.13 -1.10 7.45
CA ALA A 78 0.31 -2.39 6.92
C ALA A 78 0.87 -2.25 5.48
N CYS A 79 0.13 -1.57 4.62
CA CYS A 79 0.54 -1.25 3.26
C CYS A 79 1.82 -0.40 3.23
N VAL A 80 1.92 0.64 4.06
CA VAL A 80 3.10 1.50 4.16
C VAL A 80 4.32 0.70 4.59
N ALA A 81 4.20 -0.16 5.61
CA ALA A 81 5.30 -1.01 6.06
C ALA A 81 5.78 -1.98 4.95
N GLY A 82 4.84 -2.62 4.25
CA GLY A 82 5.13 -3.53 3.15
C GLY A 82 5.78 -2.84 1.95
N THR A 83 5.25 -1.67 1.55
CA THR A 83 5.83 -0.87 0.46
C THR A 83 7.20 -0.31 0.82
N LEU A 84 7.46 0.07 2.07
CA LEU A 84 8.78 0.52 2.51
C LEU A 84 9.82 -0.59 2.32
N LEU A 85 9.53 -1.79 2.82
CA LEU A 85 10.40 -2.96 2.69
C LEU A 85 10.63 -3.32 1.22
N ALA A 86 9.56 -3.36 0.42
CA ALA A 86 9.66 -3.70 -0.98
C ALA A 86 10.45 -2.63 -1.78
N THR A 87 10.30 -1.35 -1.44
CA THR A 87 11.05 -0.25 -2.05
C THR A 87 12.54 -0.34 -1.69
N ILE A 88 12.88 -0.59 -0.43
CA ILE A 88 14.27 -0.77 0.02
C ILE A 88 14.93 -1.95 -0.72
N LEU A 89 14.23 -3.08 -0.83
CA LEU A 89 14.73 -4.26 -1.56
C LEU A 89 14.89 -3.99 -3.06
N TRP A 90 14.01 -3.17 -3.65
CA TRP A 90 14.03 -2.89 -5.09
C TRP A 90 15.03 -1.81 -5.49
N VAL A 91 15.28 -0.84 -4.62
CA VAL A 91 16.33 0.17 -4.79
C VAL A 91 17.71 -0.44 -4.50
N SER A 92 17.84 -1.36 -3.54
CA SER A 92 19.13 -2.01 -3.24
C SER A 92 19.57 -3.02 -4.30
N ARG A 93 18.63 -3.58 -5.08
CA ARG A 93 18.92 -4.51 -6.18
C ARG A 93 19.14 -3.88 -7.56
N GLY A 94 19.07 -2.56 -7.68
CA GLY A 94 19.26 -1.84 -8.96
C GLY A 94 20.33 -0.78 -8.87
#